data_AF-A0A9Q5NDK3-F1
#
_entry.id   AF-A0A9Q5NDK3-F1
#
_cell.length_a   1.000
_cell.length_b   1.000
_cell.length_c   1.000
_cell.angle_alpha   90.00
_cell.angle_beta   90.00
_cell.angle_gamma   90.00
#
_symmetry.space_group_name_H-M   'P 1'
#
loop_
_entity.id
_entity.type
_entity.pdbx_description
1 polymer ?
#
loop_
_entity_poly.entity_id
_entity_poly.type
_entity_poly.pdbx_seq_one_letter_code
_entity_poly.pdbx_strand_id
1 'polypeptide(L)'
;MTRSHVADRLLLNLRRGHHASRTIAGCIIHARKYATNTNSSSVGPQDPDSYCRDFVMKHDRDAYLTSQFFPKHLQPACFAVRAFYLELAMIQDSVTNPLIGQMRMQFWKDAIQHLGTPQHPITAALRDASKTVHIAPYHLRRIVDARDVDLNSPSHLNMDTLLALAESTTSTLNYMLLSILGLSSSDTYSHAASHLGAAQTIATLLRALPYHASKGVMVIPASITAKHHVNQEEVFRRGPAAANLPDAVYDFAVVANDHLITSRELFKTENERIEIPREAMPVFLNAVPVQNYLNRLQTANFDVFTPKLQLHREDFLLGHARSPRLVCPSKTSSTMLTRIQRPPPGLHRFFSTSACRQGHISHIGCTPIVVPPEAVLTPSSSEITVKGPLGTTSVPLKPFVQLTFPEPRTLSVAVENSSMKEQRQMWGTTRTLISNAITGMTQGFSVPLYLVGVGYRAALEDDPRGTTEGNSGKRLNMKLGFSHSVFVPIPAHIKAEVPLPTKILVSCTDKHQLGLFAAKVRSYRRPEPYKGKGVFVGDETIRIKQVKKK
;
A
#
# COMPACT_ATOMS: atom_id res chain seq x y z
N MET A 1 -16.89 -24.11 11.68
CA MET A 1 -16.38 -25.14 10.74
C MET A 1 -15.85 -24.43 9.50
N THR A 2 -14.54 -24.45 9.31
CA THR A 2 -13.74 -23.36 8.72
C THR A 2 -13.44 -23.53 7.22
N ARG A 3 -13.40 -22.40 6.51
CA ARG A 3 -13.15 -22.19 5.08
C ARG A 3 -11.72 -22.50 4.58
N SER A 4 -10.92 -23.28 5.32
CA SER A 4 -9.54 -23.62 4.93
C SER A 4 -9.38 -24.95 4.19
N HIS A 5 -10.44 -25.77 4.08
CA HIS A 5 -10.31 -27.15 3.56
C HIS A 5 -10.47 -27.35 2.05
N VAL A 6 -10.80 -26.31 1.27
CA VAL A 6 -11.02 -26.47 -0.18
C VAL A 6 -9.71 -26.37 -0.98
N ALA A 7 -8.72 -25.60 -0.50
CA ALA A 7 -7.42 -25.47 -1.16
C ALA A 7 -6.52 -26.71 -0.96
N ASP A 8 -6.57 -27.33 0.23
CA ASP A 8 -5.76 -28.53 0.52
C ASP A 8 -6.27 -29.79 -0.19
N ARG A 9 -7.57 -29.85 -0.53
CA ARG A 9 -8.15 -31.01 -1.21
C ARG A 9 -7.86 -31.05 -2.72
N LEU A 10 -7.57 -29.90 -3.34
CA LEU A 10 -7.22 -29.80 -4.75
C LEU A 10 -5.77 -30.22 -5.04
N LEU A 11 -4.85 -30.03 -4.10
CA LEU A 11 -3.45 -30.46 -4.25
C LEU A 11 -3.22 -31.95 -3.93
N LEU A 12 -4.12 -32.59 -3.19
CA LEU A 12 -4.01 -34.03 -2.88
C LEU A 12 -4.34 -34.94 -4.08
N ASN A 13 -5.09 -34.46 -5.06
CA ASN A 13 -5.48 -35.24 -6.24
C ASN A 13 -4.38 -35.34 -7.31
N LEU A 14 -3.29 -34.57 -7.19
CA LEU A 14 -2.12 -34.65 -8.08
C LEU A 14 -1.12 -35.76 -7.67
N ARG A 15 -1.38 -36.52 -6.59
CA ARG A 15 -0.50 -37.59 -6.10
C ARG A 15 -0.75 -38.99 -6.70
N ARG A 16 -1.65 -39.15 -7.67
CA ARG A 16 -2.00 -40.47 -8.23
C ARG A 16 -1.40 -40.82 -9.60
N GLY A 17 -0.47 -40.03 -10.11
CA GLY A 17 0.24 -40.38 -11.34
C GLY A 17 1.72 -40.03 -11.22
N HIS A 18 2.57 -41.06 -11.13
CA HIS A 18 4.01 -41.12 -11.46
C HIS A 18 4.80 -41.89 -10.38
N HIS A 19 4.69 -43.22 -10.45
CA HIS A 19 5.76 -44.13 -10.08
C HIS A 19 6.68 -44.31 -11.31
N ALA A 20 7.98 -44.51 -11.05
CA ALA A 20 9.13 -44.58 -11.98
C ALA A 20 9.71 -43.19 -12.35
N SER A 21 10.99 -42.86 -12.18
CA SER A 21 12.21 -43.66 -12.03
C SER A 21 13.22 -42.96 -11.09
N ARG A 22 14.06 -43.75 -10.42
CA ARG A 22 15.09 -43.32 -9.45
C ARG A 22 16.46 -43.12 -10.15
N THR A 23 17.36 -42.44 -9.43
CA THR A 23 18.83 -42.27 -9.63
C THR A 23 19.16 -41.05 -10.49
N ILE A 24 19.74 -39.97 -9.97
CA ILE A 24 21.15 -39.79 -9.56
C ILE A 24 21.28 -38.78 -8.41
N ALA A 25 22.30 -39.01 -7.58
CA ALA A 25 22.67 -38.30 -6.37
C ALA A 25 23.39 -36.94 -6.60
N GLY A 26 23.50 -36.16 -5.52
CA GLY A 26 24.73 -35.38 -5.26
C GLY A 26 24.59 -33.85 -5.29
N CYS A 27 24.91 -33.24 -4.14
CA CYS A 27 25.12 -31.82 -3.88
C CYS A 27 25.98 -31.11 -4.95
N ILE A 28 25.78 -29.80 -5.16
CA ILE A 28 26.84 -28.76 -5.18
C ILE A 28 26.17 -27.37 -5.21
N ILE A 29 26.44 -26.57 -4.17
CA ILE A 29 26.33 -25.11 -4.18
C ILE A 29 27.58 -24.62 -4.90
N HIS A 30 27.45 -24.14 -6.13
CA HIS A 30 28.49 -23.38 -6.82
C HIS A 30 27.87 -22.13 -7.45
N ALA A 31 28.56 -21.01 -7.28
CA ALA A 31 28.39 -19.83 -8.12
C ALA A 31 28.43 -20.28 -9.59
N ARG A 32 27.27 -20.24 -10.26
CA ARG A 32 27.19 -20.64 -11.67
C ARG A 32 27.79 -19.54 -12.52
N LYS A 33 29.02 -19.77 -12.99
CA LYS A 33 29.50 -19.15 -14.23
C LYS A 33 28.55 -19.56 -15.35
N TYR A 34 27.99 -18.58 -16.06
CA TYR A 34 27.24 -18.83 -17.28
C TYR A 34 28.22 -19.34 -18.33
N ALA A 35 28.05 -20.58 -18.80
CA ALA A 35 28.65 -21.02 -20.03
C ALA A 35 27.98 -20.23 -21.16
N THR A 36 28.75 -19.39 -21.85
CA THR A 36 28.38 -18.86 -23.15
C THR A 36 28.28 -20.05 -24.09
N ASN A 37 27.07 -20.50 -24.41
CA ASN A 37 26.87 -21.49 -25.46
C ASN A 37 26.95 -20.78 -26.81
N THR A 38 28.15 -20.30 -27.15
CA THR A 38 28.57 -20.03 -28.52
C THR A 38 29.17 -21.31 -29.07
N ASN A 39 28.36 -22.36 -29.18
CA ASN A 39 28.70 -23.54 -29.95
C ASN A 39 27.59 -23.76 -30.98
N SER A 40 27.92 -23.37 -32.20
CA SER A 40 27.28 -23.78 -33.44
C SER A 40 27.29 -25.32 -33.54
N SER A 41 26.30 -25.95 -32.90
CA SER A 41 25.94 -27.34 -33.14
C SER A 41 24.54 -27.32 -33.75
N SER A 42 24.46 -27.85 -34.96
CA SER A 42 23.34 -27.82 -35.89
C SER A 42 22.20 -28.77 -35.49
N VAL A 43 21.76 -28.72 -34.23
CA VAL A 43 20.58 -29.43 -33.75
C VAL A 43 19.89 -28.52 -32.72
N GLY A 44 18.88 -27.77 -33.16
CA GLY A 44 17.98 -27.08 -32.24
C GLY A 44 17.27 -28.07 -31.30
N PRO A 45 16.68 -27.62 -30.18
CA PRO A 45 15.84 -28.49 -29.37
C PRO A 45 14.77 -29.15 -30.26
N GLN A 46 14.55 -30.45 -30.09
CA GLN A 46 13.72 -31.26 -31.00
C GLN A 46 12.26 -30.80 -31.12
N ASP A 47 11.80 -29.88 -30.25
CA ASP A 47 10.50 -29.21 -30.31
C ASP A 47 10.56 -27.81 -29.63
N PRO A 48 10.24 -26.69 -30.32
CA PRO A 48 10.23 -25.34 -29.73
C PRO A 48 9.32 -25.16 -28.51
N ASP A 49 8.19 -25.87 -28.48
CA ASP A 49 7.21 -25.77 -27.39
C ASP A 49 7.72 -26.46 -26.12
N SER A 50 8.34 -27.63 -26.27
CA SER A 50 9.05 -28.31 -25.17
C SER A 50 10.16 -27.44 -24.59
N TYR A 51 10.95 -26.77 -25.44
CA TYR A 51 12.01 -25.88 -25.01
C TYR A 51 11.46 -24.73 -24.14
N CYS A 52 10.42 -24.03 -24.61
CA CYS A 52 9.85 -22.90 -23.87
C CYS A 52 9.29 -23.34 -22.51
N ARG A 53 8.64 -24.50 -22.47
CA ARG A 53 8.09 -25.09 -21.24
C ARG A 53 9.18 -25.44 -20.24
N ASP A 54 10.23 -26.14 -20.68
CA ASP A 54 11.34 -26.54 -19.83
C ASP A 54 12.17 -25.34 -19.37
N PHE A 55 12.32 -24.34 -20.23
CA PHE A 55 12.96 -23.08 -19.91
C PHE A 55 12.21 -22.33 -18.79
N VAL A 56 10.89 -22.19 -18.92
CA VAL A 56 10.05 -21.60 -17.86
C VAL A 56 10.10 -22.44 -16.59
N MET A 57 10.01 -23.78 -16.68
CA MET A 57 10.12 -24.67 -15.52
C MET A 57 11.42 -24.49 -14.73
N LYS A 58 12.53 -24.30 -15.45
CA LYS A 58 13.87 -24.14 -14.87
C LYS A 58 14.09 -22.77 -14.23
N HIS A 59 13.55 -21.71 -14.83
CA HIS A 59 13.86 -20.33 -14.46
C HIS A 59 12.75 -19.63 -13.65
N ASP A 60 11.50 -20.08 -13.78
CA ASP A 60 10.35 -19.57 -13.04
C ASP A 60 9.32 -20.69 -12.78
N ARG A 61 9.52 -21.39 -11.67
CA ARG A 61 8.66 -22.52 -11.28
C ARG A 61 7.25 -22.07 -10.91
N ASP A 62 7.08 -20.88 -10.36
CA ASP A 62 5.77 -20.33 -10.01
C ASP A 62 4.96 -20.05 -11.29
N ALA A 63 5.57 -19.43 -12.30
CA ALA A 63 4.97 -19.23 -13.62
C ALA A 63 4.66 -20.56 -14.32
N TYR A 64 5.55 -21.56 -14.20
CA TYR A 64 5.29 -22.89 -14.75
C TYR A 64 4.02 -23.53 -14.16
N LEU A 65 3.86 -23.45 -12.83
CA LEU A 65 2.71 -24.02 -12.14
C LEU A 65 1.41 -23.28 -12.49
N THR A 66 1.43 -21.94 -12.58
CA THR A 66 0.23 -21.17 -12.94
C THR A 66 -0.15 -21.35 -14.41
N SER A 67 0.83 -21.53 -15.30
CA SER A 67 0.58 -21.83 -16.72
C SER A 67 -0.19 -23.13 -16.95
N GLN A 68 -0.13 -24.10 -16.03
CA GLN A 68 -0.90 -25.35 -16.14
C GLN A 68 -2.42 -25.13 -16.08
N PHE A 69 -2.88 -24.00 -15.55
CA PHE A 69 -4.29 -23.66 -15.45
C PHE A 69 -4.85 -23.06 -16.75
N PHE A 70 -3.99 -22.74 -17.74
CA PHE A 70 -4.45 -22.36 -19.07
C PHE A 70 -5.04 -23.58 -19.81
N PRO A 71 -6.05 -23.37 -20.69
CA PRO A 71 -6.54 -24.42 -21.58
C PRO A 71 -5.41 -25.08 -22.36
N LYS A 72 -5.41 -26.41 -22.48
CA LYS A 72 -4.30 -27.20 -23.08
C LYS A 72 -3.85 -26.70 -24.45
N HIS A 73 -4.77 -26.25 -25.29
CA HIS A 73 -4.48 -25.74 -26.62
C HIS A 73 -3.80 -24.35 -26.62
N LEU A 74 -3.92 -23.57 -25.53
CA LEU A 74 -3.30 -22.24 -25.36
C LEU A 74 -1.99 -22.30 -24.55
N GLN A 75 -1.68 -23.43 -23.91
CA GLN A 75 -0.48 -23.58 -23.09
C GLN A 75 0.82 -23.31 -23.88
N PRO A 76 1.01 -23.81 -25.12
CA PRO A 76 2.21 -23.50 -25.90
C PRO A 76 2.44 -21.99 -26.09
N ALA A 77 1.39 -21.25 -26.46
CA ALA A 77 1.44 -19.79 -26.61
C ALA A 77 1.79 -19.09 -25.28
N CYS A 78 1.21 -19.53 -24.17
CA CYS A 78 1.50 -19.01 -22.84
C CYS A 78 2.97 -19.24 -22.44
N PHE A 79 3.50 -20.44 -22.67
CA PHE A 79 4.91 -20.75 -22.40
C PHE A 79 5.86 -19.96 -23.31
N ALA A 80 5.54 -19.80 -24.59
CA ALA A 80 6.35 -19.01 -25.52
C ALA A 80 6.49 -17.54 -25.07
N VAL A 81 5.37 -16.90 -24.71
CA VAL A 81 5.35 -15.51 -24.25
C VAL A 81 6.07 -15.34 -22.90
N ARG A 82 5.90 -16.29 -21.97
CA ARG A 82 6.63 -16.27 -20.69
C ARG A 82 8.12 -16.53 -20.87
N ALA A 83 8.51 -17.47 -21.73
CA ALA A 83 9.91 -17.75 -22.03
C ALA A 83 10.59 -16.51 -22.61
N PHE A 84 9.93 -15.82 -23.54
CA PHE A 84 10.39 -14.54 -24.08
C PHE A 84 10.60 -13.49 -22.99
N TYR A 85 9.62 -13.30 -22.10
CA TYR A 85 9.74 -12.36 -21.00
C TYR A 85 10.92 -12.70 -20.06
N LEU A 86 11.10 -13.98 -19.73
CA LEU A 86 12.19 -14.45 -18.86
C LEU A 86 13.56 -14.26 -19.50
N GLU A 87 13.70 -14.59 -20.79
CA GLU A 87 14.96 -14.42 -21.52
C GLU A 87 15.40 -12.95 -21.49
N LEU A 88 14.47 -12.01 -21.74
CA LEU A 88 14.76 -10.58 -21.66
C LEU A 88 15.18 -10.13 -20.25
N ALA A 89 14.47 -10.58 -19.22
CA ALA A 89 14.78 -10.24 -17.84
C ALA A 89 16.17 -10.75 -17.41
N MET A 90 16.60 -11.89 -17.94
CA MET A 90 17.89 -12.51 -17.63
C MET A 90 19.09 -11.88 -18.36
N ILE A 91 18.88 -11.06 -19.39
CA ILE A 91 19.99 -10.43 -20.14
C ILE A 91 20.86 -9.57 -19.22
N GLN A 92 20.24 -8.76 -18.36
CA GLN A 92 20.96 -7.87 -17.44
C GLN A 92 21.83 -8.63 -16.43
N ASP A 93 21.40 -9.82 -16.00
CA ASP A 93 22.14 -10.62 -15.02
C ASP A 93 23.14 -11.61 -15.65
N SER A 94 22.94 -11.97 -16.92
CA SER A 94 23.79 -12.93 -17.64
C SER A 94 24.99 -12.28 -18.31
N VAL A 95 25.02 -10.95 -18.40
CA VAL A 95 26.05 -10.20 -19.12
C VAL A 95 26.80 -9.27 -18.17
N THR A 96 28.14 -9.31 -18.24
CA THR A 96 29.02 -8.40 -17.48
C THR A 96 29.30 -7.09 -18.21
N ASN A 97 29.35 -7.12 -19.54
CA ASN A 97 29.59 -5.93 -20.38
C ASN A 97 28.27 -5.39 -20.94
N PRO A 98 27.88 -4.14 -20.63
CA PRO A 98 26.61 -3.58 -21.10
C PRO A 98 26.45 -3.60 -22.62
N LEU A 99 27.53 -3.49 -23.39
CA LEU A 99 27.50 -3.56 -24.86
C LEU A 99 26.99 -4.92 -25.37
N ILE A 100 27.37 -6.02 -24.72
CA ILE A 100 26.88 -7.36 -25.07
C ILE A 100 25.39 -7.48 -24.76
N GLY A 101 24.93 -6.83 -23.69
CA GLY A 101 23.51 -6.76 -23.36
C GLY A 101 22.73 -5.99 -24.42
N GLN A 102 23.25 -4.84 -24.87
CA GLN A 102 22.66 -4.05 -25.95
C GLN A 102 22.59 -4.83 -27.27
N MET A 103 23.63 -5.59 -27.62
CA MET A 103 23.59 -6.47 -28.80
C MET A 103 22.48 -7.52 -28.71
N ARG A 104 22.25 -8.09 -27.52
CA ARG A 104 21.14 -9.04 -27.30
C ARG A 104 19.77 -8.37 -27.34
N MET A 105 19.64 -7.16 -26.81
CA MET A 105 18.40 -6.38 -26.91
C MET A 105 18.12 -6.01 -28.37
N GLN A 106 19.15 -5.63 -29.14
CA GLN A 106 19.03 -5.34 -30.57
C GLN A 106 18.60 -6.59 -31.35
N PHE A 107 19.18 -7.75 -31.06
CA PHE A 107 18.72 -9.02 -31.61
C PHE A 107 17.22 -9.22 -31.38
N TRP A 108 16.71 -8.97 -30.17
CA TRP A 108 15.29 -9.11 -29.86
C TRP A 108 14.41 -8.06 -30.56
N LYS A 109 14.90 -6.82 -30.69
CA LYS A 109 14.23 -5.76 -31.47
C LYS A 109 14.02 -6.18 -32.91
N ASP A 110 15.02 -6.79 -33.52
CA ASP A 110 14.99 -7.25 -34.92
C ASP A 110 14.17 -8.54 -35.05
N ALA A 111 14.32 -9.48 -34.11
CA ALA A 111 13.61 -10.75 -34.11
C ALA A 111 12.08 -10.59 -34.02
N ILE A 112 11.58 -9.58 -33.30
CA ILE A 112 10.14 -9.28 -33.17
C ILE A 112 9.59 -8.65 -34.45
N GLN A 113 10.37 -7.84 -35.18
CA GLN A 113 9.90 -7.16 -36.39
C GLN A 113 9.54 -8.14 -37.50
N HIS A 114 10.32 -9.21 -37.65
CA HIS A 114 10.12 -10.18 -38.72
C HIS A 114 9.51 -11.50 -38.23
N LEU A 115 9.36 -11.69 -36.90
CA LEU A 115 9.05 -12.99 -36.27
C LEU A 115 9.79 -14.14 -37.01
N GLY A 116 11.03 -13.91 -37.45
CA GLY A 116 11.55 -14.48 -38.70
C GLY A 116 13.05 -14.28 -38.89
N THR A 117 13.81 -15.28 -38.43
CA THR A 117 15.27 -15.53 -38.57
C THR A 117 16.23 -14.69 -37.71
N PRO A 118 17.23 -15.29 -37.01
CA PRO A 118 17.72 -16.68 -37.04
C PRO A 118 17.25 -17.59 -35.87
N GLN A 119 17.77 -18.83 -35.86
CA GLN A 119 17.44 -20.06 -35.13
C GLN A 119 17.28 -19.96 -33.58
N HIS A 120 16.33 -19.17 -33.07
CA HIS A 120 15.99 -19.19 -31.64
C HIS A 120 14.70 -19.99 -31.38
N PRO A 121 14.68 -20.96 -30.45
CA PRO A 121 13.50 -21.78 -30.18
C PRO A 121 12.30 -20.95 -29.69
N ILE A 122 12.54 -19.88 -28.90
CA ILE A 122 11.46 -19.00 -28.44
C ILE A 122 10.84 -18.20 -29.59
N THR A 123 11.63 -17.74 -30.58
CA THR A 123 11.07 -16.99 -31.72
C THR A 123 10.27 -17.89 -32.64
N ALA A 124 10.70 -19.16 -32.79
CA ALA A 124 9.92 -20.18 -33.47
C ALA A 124 8.58 -20.45 -32.76
N ALA A 125 8.60 -20.69 -31.44
CA ALA A 125 7.38 -20.92 -30.66
C ALA A 125 6.42 -19.70 -30.68
N LEU A 126 6.94 -18.47 -30.60
CA LEU A 126 6.14 -17.25 -30.74
C LEU A 126 5.50 -17.12 -32.12
N ARG A 127 6.24 -17.46 -33.19
CA ARG A 127 5.71 -17.47 -34.56
C ARG A 127 4.57 -18.49 -34.67
N ASP A 128 4.76 -19.70 -34.18
CA ASP A 128 3.74 -20.74 -34.25
C ASP A 128 2.51 -20.40 -33.40
N ALA A 129 2.72 -19.84 -32.21
CA ALA A 129 1.64 -19.29 -31.38
C ALA A 129 0.87 -18.15 -32.09
N SER A 130 1.56 -17.27 -32.81
CA SER A 130 0.93 -16.15 -33.53
C SER A 130 -0.03 -16.59 -34.65
N LYS A 131 0.11 -17.84 -35.15
CA LYS A 131 -0.81 -18.42 -36.13
C LYS A 131 -2.14 -18.85 -35.52
N THR A 132 -2.15 -19.18 -34.23
CA THR A 132 -3.31 -19.73 -33.51
C THR A 132 -3.99 -18.68 -32.63
N VAL A 133 -3.23 -17.73 -32.11
CA VAL A 133 -3.67 -16.75 -31.13
C VAL A 133 -3.14 -15.37 -31.49
N HIS A 134 -3.95 -14.34 -31.26
CA HIS A 134 -3.52 -12.97 -31.48
C HIS A 134 -2.53 -12.51 -30.39
N ILE A 135 -1.26 -12.40 -30.76
CA ILE A 135 -0.20 -11.81 -29.95
C ILE A 135 0.13 -10.43 -30.51
N ALA A 136 -0.22 -9.36 -29.80
CA ALA A 136 0.00 -8.00 -30.27
C ALA A 136 1.51 -7.68 -30.35
N PRO A 137 2.08 -7.38 -31.54
CA PRO A 137 3.50 -7.06 -31.68
C PRO A 137 3.92 -5.84 -30.86
N TYR A 138 2.98 -4.90 -30.68
CA TYR A 138 3.14 -3.74 -29.81
C TYR A 138 3.58 -4.12 -28.39
N HIS A 139 2.96 -5.13 -27.77
CA HIS A 139 3.29 -5.54 -26.41
C HIS A 139 4.68 -6.19 -26.32
N LEU A 140 5.05 -7.03 -27.30
CA LEU A 140 6.40 -7.61 -27.37
C LEU A 140 7.45 -6.51 -27.49
N ARG A 141 7.24 -5.55 -28.41
CA ARG A 141 8.14 -4.42 -28.63
C ARG A 141 8.26 -3.55 -27.38
N ARG A 142 7.14 -3.23 -26.74
CA ARG A 142 7.09 -2.42 -25.51
C ARG A 142 7.93 -3.02 -24.38
N ILE A 143 7.90 -4.35 -24.20
CA ILE A 143 8.71 -5.02 -23.17
C ILE A 143 10.21 -4.92 -23.52
N VAL A 144 10.58 -5.16 -24.78
CA VAL A 144 11.99 -5.04 -25.21
C VAL A 144 12.51 -3.63 -25.02
N ASP A 145 11.77 -2.63 -25.49
CA ASP A 145 12.19 -1.23 -25.38
C ASP A 145 12.30 -0.80 -23.91
N ALA A 146 11.37 -1.24 -23.05
CA ALA A 146 11.44 -0.96 -21.62
C ALA A 146 12.67 -1.61 -20.95
N ARG A 147 13.01 -2.85 -21.31
CA ARG A 147 14.18 -3.56 -20.76
C ARG A 147 15.50 -3.06 -21.32
N ASP A 148 15.52 -2.55 -22.54
CA ASP A 148 16.68 -1.90 -23.13
C ASP A 148 16.99 -0.56 -22.42
N VAL A 149 15.96 0.23 -22.10
CA VAL A 149 16.12 1.43 -21.27
C VAL A 149 16.63 1.08 -19.86
N ASP A 150 16.05 0.05 -19.24
CA ASP A 150 16.43 -0.43 -17.90
C ASP A 150 17.89 -0.90 -17.84
N LEU A 151 18.36 -1.61 -18.88
CA LEU A 151 19.74 -2.07 -19.01
C LEU A 151 20.75 -0.91 -18.97
N ASN A 152 20.40 0.24 -19.56
CA ASN A 152 21.25 1.42 -19.62
C ASN A 152 21.15 2.30 -18.37
N SER A 153 20.09 2.18 -17.58
CA SER A 153 19.81 3.06 -16.42
C SER A 153 19.18 2.29 -15.26
N PRO A 154 19.93 1.40 -14.58
CA PRO A 154 19.39 0.44 -13.60
C PRO A 154 18.99 1.06 -12.25
N SER A 155 19.12 2.37 -12.07
CA SER A 155 18.81 3.04 -10.80
C SER A 155 17.35 3.52 -10.78
N HIS A 156 16.48 2.75 -10.12
CA HIS A 156 15.09 3.18 -9.86
C HIS A 156 15.08 4.19 -8.71
N LEU A 157 15.34 5.45 -9.04
CA LEU A 157 15.41 6.54 -8.07
C LEU A 157 14.06 6.73 -7.33
N ASN A 158 12.94 6.57 -8.04
CA ASN A 158 11.60 6.92 -7.54
C ASN A 158 10.58 5.78 -7.72
N MET A 159 9.51 5.85 -6.92
CA MET A 159 8.37 4.92 -7.04
C MET A 159 7.67 5.04 -8.39
N ASP A 160 7.49 6.25 -8.91
CA ASP A 160 6.80 6.46 -10.18
C ASP A 160 7.54 5.82 -11.37
N THR A 161 8.87 5.92 -11.39
CA THR A 161 9.71 5.28 -12.41
C THR A 161 9.62 3.76 -12.34
N LEU A 162 9.57 3.21 -11.13
CA LEU A 162 9.44 1.77 -10.91
C LEU A 162 8.08 1.25 -11.37
N LEU A 163 7.00 1.96 -11.03
CA LEU A 163 5.65 1.60 -11.45
C LEU A 163 5.47 1.74 -12.96
N ALA A 164 6.08 2.75 -13.59
CA ALA A 164 6.10 2.89 -15.05
C ALA A 164 6.84 1.74 -15.76
N LEU A 165 7.95 1.26 -15.17
CA LEU A 165 8.64 0.06 -15.64
C LEU A 165 7.79 -1.20 -15.47
N ALA A 166 7.16 -1.37 -14.29
CA ALA A 166 6.26 -2.48 -14.02
C ALA A 166 5.11 -2.52 -15.04
N GLU A 167 4.54 -1.36 -15.34
CA GLU A 167 3.47 -1.19 -16.33
C GLU A 167 3.92 -1.56 -17.74
N SER A 168 5.15 -1.23 -18.12
CA SER A 168 5.68 -1.53 -19.45
C SER A 168 6.22 -2.95 -19.59
N THR A 169 6.47 -3.65 -18.49
CA THR A 169 7.06 -5.01 -18.48
C THR A 169 6.06 -6.06 -18.00
N THR A 170 5.90 -6.23 -16.70
CA THR A 170 5.10 -7.29 -16.08
C THR A 170 3.60 -7.10 -16.32
N SER A 171 3.09 -5.87 -16.29
CA SER A 171 1.69 -5.61 -16.65
C SER A 171 1.45 -5.90 -18.13
N THR A 172 2.35 -5.47 -19.01
CA THR A 172 2.30 -5.81 -20.45
C THR A 172 2.30 -7.32 -20.70
N LEU A 173 3.07 -8.09 -19.92
CA LEU A 173 3.00 -9.55 -19.96
C LEU A 173 1.60 -10.06 -19.60
N ASN A 174 1.01 -9.55 -18.51
CA ASN A 174 -0.35 -9.94 -18.11
C ASN A 174 -1.39 -9.55 -19.18
N TYR A 175 -1.24 -8.41 -19.86
CA TYR A 175 -2.11 -8.01 -20.97
C TYR A 175 -2.01 -8.98 -22.15
N MET A 176 -0.81 -9.44 -22.50
CA MET A 176 -0.64 -10.48 -23.52
C MET A 176 -1.27 -11.81 -23.09
N LEU A 177 -1.13 -12.21 -21.83
CA LEU A 177 -1.76 -13.42 -21.32
C LEU A 177 -3.30 -13.33 -21.34
N LEU A 178 -3.87 -12.15 -21.05
CA LEU A 178 -5.31 -11.89 -21.22
C LEU A 178 -5.72 -11.91 -22.69
N SER A 179 -4.90 -11.37 -23.60
CA SER A 179 -5.13 -11.44 -25.05
C SER A 179 -5.14 -12.88 -25.55
N ILE A 180 -4.27 -13.75 -25.00
CA ILE A 180 -4.24 -15.17 -25.35
C ILE A 180 -5.57 -15.87 -24.98
N LEU A 181 -6.20 -15.44 -23.90
CA LEU A 181 -7.50 -15.94 -23.45
C LEU A 181 -8.69 -15.28 -24.18
N GLY A 182 -8.45 -14.32 -25.09
CA GLY A 182 -9.50 -13.56 -25.75
C GLY A 182 -10.18 -12.52 -24.85
N LEU A 183 -9.54 -12.11 -23.76
CA LEU A 183 -10.10 -11.23 -22.72
C LEU A 183 -9.54 -9.80 -22.76
N SER A 184 -8.90 -9.40 -23.87
CA SER A 184 -8.23 -8.10 -24.01
C SER A 184 -9.17 -6.89 -24.05
N SER A 185 -10.46 -7.09 -24.35
CA SER A 185 -11.44 -6.00 -24.49
C SER A 185 -12.00 -5.46 -23.17
N SER A 186 -11.78 -6.16 -22.04
CA SER A 186 -12.33 -5.75 -20.75
C SER A 186 -11.39 -4.78 -20.03
N ASP A 187 -11.89 -3.58 -19.77
CA ASP A 187 -11.19 -2.56 -18.99
C ASP A 187 -10.97 -2.97 -17.53
N THR A 188 -11.90 -3.74 -16.97
CA THR A 188 -11.75 -4.27 -15.60
C THR A 188 -10.57 -5.25 -15.51
N TYR A 189 -10.41 -6.13 -16.50
CA TYR A 189 -9.30 -7.09 -16.50
C TYR A 189 -7.96 -6.41 -16.76
N SER A 190 -7.90 -5.43 -17.65
CA SER A 190 -6.67 -4.66 -17.89
C SER A 190 -6.26 -3.88 -16.64
N HIS A 191 -7.17 -3.16 -16.00
CA HIS A 191 -6.88 -2.45 -14.75
C HIS A 191 -6.44 -3.40 -13.62
N ALA A 192 -7.10 -4.55 -13.46
CA ALA A 192 -6.71 -5.54 -12.46
C ALA A 192 -5.33 -6.16 -12.76
N ALA A 193 -5.02 -6.39 -14.04
CA ALA A 193 -3.73 -6.91 -14.50
C ALA A 193 -2.58 -5.91 -14.34
N SER A 194 -2.85 -4.61 -14.49
CA SER A 194 -1.91 -3.52 -14.20
C SER A 194 -1.45 -3.55 -12.75
N HIS A 195 -2.40 -3.56 -11.82
CA HIS A 195 -2.11 -3.63 -10.39
C HIS A 195 -1.42 -4.96 -10.01
N LEU A 196 -1.84 -6.08 -10.60
CA LEU A 196 -1.15 -7.35 -10.41
C LEU A 196 0.32 -7.28 -10.87
N GLY A 197 0.58 -6.66 -12.03
CA GLY A 197 1.93 -6.48 -12.58
C GLY A 197 2.83 -5.63 -11.69
N ALA A 198 2.30 -4.55 -11.12
CA ALA A 198 3.00 -3.73 -10.13
C ALA A 198 3.39 -4.54 -8.88
N ALA A 199 2.42 -5.28 -8.29
CA ALA A 199 2.68 -6.12 -7.12
C ALA A 199 3.70 -7.22 -7.39
N GLN A 200 3.62 -7.89 -8.54
CA GLN A 200 4.58 -8.90 -8.97
C GLN A 200 6.00 -8.33 -9.09
N THR A 201 6.13 -7.15 -9.70
CA THR A 201 7.42 -6.50 -9.91
C THR A 201 8.08 -6.17 -8.57
N ILE A 202 7.33 -5.56 -7.64
CA ILE A 202 7.85 -5.22 -6.31
C ILE A 202 8.23 -6.49 -5.53
N ALA A 203 7.38 -7.52 -5.54
CA ALA A 203 7.69 -8.77 -4.84
C ALA A 203 8.93 -9.48 -5.42
N THR A 204 9.13 -9.42 -6.73
CA THR A 204 10.32 -9.97 -7.39
C THR A 204 11.58 -9.19 -7.03
N LEU A 205 11.52 -7.85 -7.01
CA LEU A 205 12.63 -7.01 -6.55
C LEU A 205 12.98 -7.30 -5.09
N LEU A 206 11.99 -7.38 -4.21
CA LEU A 206 12.18 -7.77 -2.81
C LEU A 206 12.83 -9.14 -2.69
N ARG A 207 12.38 -10.13 -3.46
CA ARG A 207 12.97 -11.48 -3.44
C ARG A 207 14.43 -11.48 -3.91
N ALA A 208 14.74 -10.65 -4.89
CA ALA A 208 16.06 -10.52 -5.50
C ALA A 208 17.02 -9.58 -4.74
N LEU A 209 16.54 -8.82 -3.75
CA LEU A 209 17.35 -7.88 -2.97
C LEU A 209 18.64 -8.51 -2.40
N PRO A 210 18.66 -9.73 -1.82
CA PRO A 210 19.89 -10.32 -1.30
C PRO A 210 20.93 -10.56 -2.39
N TYR A 211 20.48 -10.93 -3.59
CA TYR A 211 21.35 -11.13 -4.75
C TYR A 211 21.90 -9.81 -5.27
N HIS A 212 21.05 -8.80 -5.47
CA HIS A 212 21.49 -7.48 -5.96
C HIS A 212 22.35 -6.74 -4.95
N ALA A 213 22.06 -6.85 -3.65
CA ALA A 213 22.89 -6.27 -2.59
C ALA A 213 24.32 -6.84 -2.62
N SER A 214 24.50 -8.13 -2.93
CA SER A 214 25.83 -8.75 -3.09
C SER A 214 26.63 -8.20 -4.28
N LYS A 215 25.93 -7.62 -5.27
CA LYS A 215 26.51 -6.92 -6.42
C LYS A 215 26.63 -5.40 -6.18
N GLY A 216 26.31 -4.90 -4.99
CA GLY A 216 26.31 -3.46 -4.68
C GLY A 216 25.17 -2.67 -5.33
N VAL A 217 24.05 -3.33 -5.67
CA VAL A 217 22.88 -2.71 -6.30
C VAL A 217 21.72 -2.66 -5.31
N MET A 218 21.18 -1.46 -5.08
CA MET A 218 19.98 -1.25 -4.27
C MET A 218 18.72 -1.31 -5.14
N VAL A 219 17.82 -2.25 -4.83
CA VAL A 219 16.54 -2.40 -5.56
C VAL A 219 15.38 -1.62 -4.95
N ILE A 220 15.49 -1.22 -3.67
CA ILE A 220 14.46 -0.43 -3.00
C ILE A 220 14.64 1.04 -3.43
N PRO A 221 13.57 1.74 -3.87
CA PRO A 221 13.67 3.11 -4.31
C PRO A 221 14.30 4.07 -3.30
N ALA A 222 15.02 5.07 -3.81
CA ALA A 222 15.75 6.04 -2.99
C ALA A 222 14.82 6.82 -2.05
N SER A 223 13.59 7.11 -2.49
CA SER A 223 12.59 7.78 -1.65
C SER A 223 12.21 6.99 -0.39
N ILE A 224 12.12 5.65 -0.48
CA ILE A 224 11.78 4.79 0.65
C ILE A 224 12.99 4.60 1.56
N THR A 225 14.17 4.35 0.99
CA THR A 225 15.40 4.18 1.78
C THR A 225 15.77 5.46 2.51
N ALA A 226 15.59 6.64 1.89
CA ALA A 226 15.78 7.94 2.53
C ALA A 226 14.78 8.19 3.66
N LYS A 227 13.50 7.83 3.47
CA LYS A 227 12.45 7.97 4.49
C LYS A 227 12.78 7.23 5.80
N HIS A 228 13.42 6.07 5.70
CA HIS A 228 13.81 5.24 6.85
C HIS A 228 15.29 5.38 7.23
N HIS A 229 16.01 6.35 6.66
CA HIS A 229 17.42 6.59 6.91
C HIS A 229 18.30 5.32 6.74
N VAL A 230 18.02 4.52 5.71
CA VAL A 230 18.77 3.30 5.40
C VAL A 230 20.08 3.66 4.71
N ASN A 231 21.20 3.26 5.30
CA ASN A 231 22.51 3.41 4.69
C ASN A 231 22.76 2.28 3.69
N GLN A 232 22.83 2.61 2.39
CA GLN A 232 23.00 1.62 1.31
C GLN A 232 24.30 0.82 1.44
N GLU A 233 25.42 1.48 1.79
CA GLU A 233 26.71 0.81 2.02
C GLU A 233 26.61 -0.23 3.13
N GLU A 234 25.86 0.06 4.18
CA GLU A 234 25.66 -0.88 5.29
C GLU A 234 24.84 -2.09 4.84
N VAL A 235 23.81 -1.88 4.01
CA VAL A 235 23.02 -2.98 3.42
C VAL A 235 23.91 -3.88 2.56
N PHE A 236 24.80 -3.32 1.75
CA PHE A 236 25.69 -4.11 0.88
C PHE A 236 26.72 -4.92 1.66
N ARG A 237 27.25 -4.37 2.77
CA ARG A 237 28.31 -5.04 3.57
C ARG A 237 27.75 -5.97 4.64
N ARG A 238 26.67 -5.57 5.32
CA ARG A 238 26.15 -6.23 6.52
C ARG A 238 24.82 -6.95 6.30
N GLY A 239 24.17 -6.78 5.15
CA GLY A 239 22.94 -7.45 4.78
C GLY A 239 21.84 -7.32 5.85
N PRO A 240 21.46 -8.41 6.54
CA PRO A 240 20.39 -8.38 7.55
C PRO A 240 20.69 -7.51 8.76
N ALA A 241 21.97 -7.25 9.06
CA ALA A 241 22.36 -6.44 10.21
C ALA A 241 22.35 -4.93 9.94
N ALA A 242 21.97 -4.50 8.73
CA ALA A 242 21.83 -3.09 8.40
C ALA A 242 20.64 -2.48 9.17
N ALA A 243 20.90 -1.36 9.84
CA ALA A 243 19.87 -0.67 10.61
C ALA A 243 18.73 -0.17 9.69
N ASN A 244 17.50 -0.20 10.21
CA ASN A 244 16.29 0.34 9.58
C ASN A 244 15.89 -0.29 8.21
N LEU A 245 16.65 -1.26 7.70
CA LEU A 245 16.30 -1.95 6.46
C LEU A 245 14.93 -2.67 6.53
N PRO A 246 14.58 -3.39 7.63
CA PRO A 246 13.25 -4.01 7.74
C PRO A 246 12.10 -3.01 7.66
N ASP A 247 12.29 -1.76 8.08
CA ASP A 247 11.28 -0.69 7.97
C ASP A 247 11.11 -0.22 6.52
N ALA A 248 12.20 -0.05 5.77
CA ALA A 248 12.14 0.25 4.34
C ALA A 248 11.54 -0.91 3.53
N VAL A 249 11.90 -2.14 3.87
CA VAL A 249 11.31 -3.34 3.27
C VAL A 249 9.82 -3.41 3.58
N TYR A 250 9.42 -3.13 4.82
CA TYR A 250 8.03 -3.06 5.22
C TYR A 250 7.25 -2.10 4.31
N ASP A 251 7.67 -0.84 4.24
CA ASP A 251 6.99 0.18 3.43
C ASP A 251 6.91 -0.21 1.94
N PHE A 252 7.97 -0.78 1.38
CA PHE A 252 7.97 -1.19 -0.02
C PHE A 252 7.04 -2.39 -0.28
N ALA A 253 7.05 -3.36 0.62
CA ALA A 253 6.25 -4.58 0.51
C ALA A 253 4.76 -4.31 0.81
N VAL A 254 4.48 -3.27 1.59
CA VAL A 254 3.17 -2.67 1.82
C VAL A 254 2.57 -2.11 0.53
N VAL A 255 3.34 -1.37 -0.28
CA VAL A 255 2.89 -0.90 -1.61
C VAL A 255 2.50 -2.09 -2.52
N ALA A 256 3.27 -3.18 -2.50
CA ALA A 256 2.92 -4.39 -3.25
C ALA A 256 1.59 -4.99 -2.80
N ASN A 257 1.37 -5.05 -1.48
CA ASN A 257 0.16 -5.58 -0.90
C ASN A 257 -1.06 -4.71 -1.24
N ASP A 258 -0.93 -3.38 -1.25
CA ASP A 258 -2.00 -2.47 -1.67
C ASP A 258 -2.40 -2.72 -3.12
N HIS A 259 -1.43 -2.87 -4.03
CA HIS A 259 -1.72 -3.23 -5.41
C HIS A 259 -2.43 -4.60 -5.54
N LEU A 260 -2.07 -5.60 -4.73
CA LEU A 260 -2.81 -6.87 -4.70
C LEU A 260 -4.25 -6.71 -4.21
N ILE A 261 -4.47 -5.86 -3.19
CA ILE A 261 -5.81 -5.58 -2.66
C ILE A 261 -6.63 -4.88 -3.74
N THR A 262 -6.12 -3.81 -4.34
CA THR A 262 -6.81 -3.07 -5.41
C THR A 262 -7.14 -3.98 -6.59
N SER A 263 -6.20 -4.83 -7.02
CA SER A 263 -6.44 -5.82 -8.09
C SER A 263 -7.60 -6.77 -7.75
N ARG A 264 -7.74 -7.20 -6.50
CA ARG A 264 -8.84 -8.05 -6.03
C ARG A 264 -10.16 -7.29 -5.86
N GLU A 265 -10.11 -6.06 -5.39
CA GLU A 265 -11.29 -5.23 -5.15
C GLU A 265 -12.02 -4.87 -6.44
N LEU A 266 -11.33 -4.82 -7.58
CA LEU A 266 -11.95 -4.67 -8.90
C LEU A 266 -12.90 -5.83 -9.26
N PHE A 267 -12.77 -6.99 -8.59
CA PHE A 267 -13.67 -8.15 -8.74
C PHE A 267 -14.70 -8.27 -7.61
N LYS A 268 -14.88 -7.22 -6.80
CA LYS A 268 -15.85 -7.21 -5.71
C LYS A 268 -17.27 -7.06 -6.29
N THR A 269 -18.11 -8.05 -6.05
CA THR A 269 -19.54 -8.02 -6.38
C THR A 269 -20.33 -7.21 -5.33
N GLU A 270 -21.58 -6.87 -5.65
CA GLU A 270 -22.50 -6.13 -4.76
C GLU A 270 -22.65 -6.78 -3.36
N ASN A 271 -22.51 -8.10 -3.27
CA ASN A 271 -22.56 -8.88 -2.03
C ASN A 271 -21.25 -8.88 -1.23
N GLU A 272 -20.32 -7.98 -1.53
CA GLU A 272 -18.97 -7.89 -0.99
C GLU A 272 -18.10 -9.14 -1.17
N ARG A 273 -18.46 -10.05 -2.08
CA ARG A 273 -17.67 -11.23 -2.42
C ARG A 273 -16.75 -10.93 -3.59
N ILE A 274 -15.48 -11.30 -3.46
CA ILE A 274 -14.51 -11.27 -4.55
C ILE A 274 -14.74 -12.51 -5.40
N GLU A 275 -15.17 -12.32 -6.64
CA GLU A 275 -15.43 -13.42 -7.58
C GLU A 275 -14.70 -13.14 -8.90
N ILE A 276 -13.61 -13.89 -9.13
CA ILE A 276 -12.84 -13.81 -10.37
C ILE A 276 -13.46 -14.79 -11.38
N PRO A 277 -13.81 -14.34 -12.59
CA PRO A 277 -14.32 -15.21 -13.64
C PRO A 277 -13.36 -16.36 -13.96
N ARG A 278 -13.90 -17.57 -14.16
CA ARG A 278 -13.10 -18.78 -14.39
C ARG A 278 -12.18 -18.66 -15.61
N GLU A 279 -12.63 -17.91 -16.61
CA GLU A 279 -11.89 -17.65 -17.85
C GLU A 279 -10.62 -16.83 -17.61
N ALA A 280 -10.69 -15.82 -16.73
CA ALA A 280 -9.57 -14.93 -16.42
C ALA A 280 -8.65 -15.49 -15.32
N MET A 281 -9.14 -16.47 -14.55
CA MET A 281 -8.45 -17.08 -13.41
C MET A 281 -7.00 -17.51 -13.68
N PRO A 282 -6.62 -18.08 -14.84
CA PRO A 282 -5.24 -18.49 -15.09
C PRO A 282 -4.22 -17.34 -15.03
N VAL A 283 -4.63 -16.12 -15.40
CA VAL A 283 -3.76 -14.92 -15.32
C VAL A 283 -3.69 -14.42 -13.88
N PHE A 284 -4.83 -14.32 -13.20
CA PHE A 284 -4.90 -13.79 -11.83
C PHE A 284 -4.38 -14.77 -10.78
N LEU A 285 -4.22 -16.05 -11.10
CA LEU A 285 -3.56 -17.03 -10.24
C LEU A 285 -2.09 -16.66 -9.96
N ASN A 286 -1.46 -15.86 -10.81
CA ASN A 286 -0.13 -15.32 -10.55
C ASN A 286 -0.07 -14.39 -9.31
N ALA A 287 -1.21 -13.97 -8.76
CA ALA A 287 -1.27 -13.26 -7.48
C ALA A 287 -0.93 -14.17 -6.28
N VAL A 288 -1.13 -15.48 -6.39
CA VAL A 288 -0.90 -16.46 -5.32
C VAL A 288 0.58 -16.52 -4.89
N PRO A 289 1.57 -16.70 -5.79
CA PRO A 289 2.98 -16.72 -5.38
C PRO A 289 3.42 -15.38 -4.78
N VAL A 290 2.90 -14.26 -5.28
CA VAL A 290 3.16 -12.92 -4.72
C VAL A 290 2.64 -12.83 -3.29
N GLN A 291 1.37 -13.15 -3.05
CA GLN A 291 0.77 -13.14 -1.71
C GLN A 291 1.49 -14.08 -0.75
N ASN A 292 1.85 -15.28 -1.21
CA ASN A 292 2.54 -16.26 -0.39
C ASN A 292 3.95 -15.77 0.00
N TYR A 293 4.68 -15.18 -0.94
CA TYR A 293 5.97 -14.55 -0.65
C TYR A 293 5.84 -13.42 0.36
N LEU A 294 4.89 -12.50 0.16
CA LEU A 294 4.62 -11.43 1.10
C LEU A 294 4.31 -12.01 2.49
N ASN A 295 3.34 -12.90 2.64
CA ASN A 295 2.99 -13.52 3.92
C ASN A 295 4.21 -14.13 4.63
N ARG A 296 5.09 -14.81 3.90
CA ARG A 296 6.34 -15.35 4.45
C ARG A 296 7.29 -14.24 4.90
N LEU A 297 7.44 -13.18 4.12
CA LEU A 297 8.24 -12.01 4.47
C LEU A 297 7.75 -11.36 5.77
N GLN A 298 6.44 -11.28 5.96
CA GLN A 298 5.84 -10.83 7.22
C GLN A 298 6.15 -11.75 8.39
N THR A 299 6.06 -13.07 8.22
CA THR A 299 6.46 -14.01 9.28
C THR A 299 7.95 -13.93 9.62
N ALA A 300 8.77 -13.50 8.66
CA ALA A 300 10.19 -13.19 8.84
C ALA A 300 10.45 -11.77 9.37
N ASN A 301 9.42 -11.07 9.84
CA ASN A 301 9.51 -9.69 10.33
C ASN A 301 10.21 -8.73 9.35
N PHE A 302 9.92 -8.90 8.05
CA PHE A 302 10.48 -8.09 6.96
C PHE A 302 12.01 -8.20 6.81
N ASP A 303 12.63 -9.24 7.36
CA ASP A 303 14.02 -9.59 7.04
C ASP A 303 14.09 -10.42 5.75
N VAL A 304 14.44 -9.74 4.66
CA VAL A 304 14.56 -10.30 3.31
C VAL A 304 15.71 -11.31 3.17
N PHE A 305 16.73 -11.23 4.03
CA PHE A 305 17.90 -12.13 3.97
C PHE A 305 17.65 -13.48 4.64
N THR A 306 16.48 -13.68 5.25
CA THR A 306 16.11 -14.94 5.87
C THR A 306 16.22 -16.10 4.85
N PRO A 307 17.05 -17.14 5.09
CA PRO A 307 17.25 -18.24 4.13
C PRO A 307 15.96 -18.99 3.79
N LYS A 308 15.01 -19.05 4.74
CA LYS A 308 13.69 -19.66 4.54
C LYS A 308 12.85 -18.95 3.49
N LEU A 309 13.11 -17.68 3.15
CA LEU A 309 12.42 -16.94 2.08
C LEU A 309 12.91 -17.33 0.68
N GLN A 310 14.16 -17.80 0.58
CA GLN A 310 14.80 -18.16 -0.69
C GLN A 310 14.47 -19.59 -1.15
N LEU A 311 13.94 -20.43 -0.24
CA LEU A 311 13.47 -21.77 -0.57
C LEU A 311 12.11 -21.72 -1.28
N HIS A 312 11.91 -22.61 -2.26
CA HIS A 312 10.58 -22.84 -2.84
C HIS A 312 9.74 -23.66 -1.84
N ARG A 313 8.40 -23.51 -1.88
CA ARG A 313 7.47 -24.03 -0.86
C ARG A 313 7.56 -25.55 -0.64
N GLU A 314 7.92 -26.32 -1.67
CA GLU A 314 8.11 -27.78 -1.53
C GLU A 314 9.39 -28.14 -0.76
N ASP A 315 10.47 -27.38 -0.94
CA ASP A 315 11.72 -27.55 -0.18
C ASP A 315 11.53 -27.18 1.29
N PHE A 316 10.64 -26.23 1.57
CA PHE A 316 10.28 -25.82 2.93
C PHE A 316 9.50 -26.91 3.68
N LEU A 317 8.56 -27.60 3.02
CA LEU A 317 7.80 -28.71 3.63
C LEU A 317 8.64 -29.99 3.78
N LEU A 318 9.59 -30.23 2.87
CA LEU A 318 10.54 -31.36 2.95
C LEU A 318 11.67 -31.13 3.98
N GLY A 319 11.99 -29.87 4.30
CA GLY A 319 13.04 -29.49 5.27
C GLY A 319 12.73 -29.83 6.73
N HIS A 320 11.48 -30.14 7.08
CA HIS A 320 11.12 -30.64 8.42
C HIS A 320 11.46 -32.13 8.62
N ALA A 321 11.91 -32.85 7.59
CA ALA A 321 12.18 -34.29 7.65
C ALA A 321 13.66 -34.70 7.49
N ARG A 322 14.60 -33.76 7.26
CA ARG A 322 16.03 -34.08 7.15
C ARG A 322 16.91 -32.99 7.73
N SER A 323 17.42 -33.21 8.94
CA SER A 323 18.57 -32.47 9.48
C SER A 323 19.83 -32.81 8.67
N PRO A 324 20.51 -31.85 8.00
CA PRO A 324 21.80 -32.13 7.38
C PRO A 324 22.91 -32.06 8.43
N ARG A 325 23.74 -33.11 8.49
CA ARG A 325 25.00 -33.13 9.25
C ARG A 325 25.92 -32.04 8.70
N LEU A 326 26.28 -31.08 9.56
CA LEU A 326 27.32 -30.10 9.29
C LEU A 326 28.69 -30.79 9.38
N VAL A 327 29.45 -30.75 8.29
CA VAL A 327 30.89 -31.04 8.28
C VAL A 327 31.62 -29.73 8.57
N CYS A 328 32.31 -29.65 9.70
CA CYS A 328 33.20 -28.55 10.05
C CYS A 328 34.62 -28.82 9.51
N PRO A 329 35.36 -27.81 9.01
CA PRO A 329 36.81 -27.88 8.97
C PRO A 329 37.41 -27.42 10.30
N SER A 330 38.62 -27.91 10.54
CA SER A 330 39.36 -28.02 11.80
C SER A 330 40.01 -26.73 12.36
N LYS A 331 39.96 -26.62 13.70
CA LYS A 331 40.95 -26.09 14.71
C LYS A 331 41.80 -24.87 14.30
N THR A 332 41.74 -23.72 14.98
CA THR A 332 42.21 -23.35 16.35
C THR A 332 41.76 -21.87 16.53
N SER A 333 41.41 -21.28 17.68
CA SER A 333 42.00 -21.27 19.01
C SER A 333 40.97 -20.75 20.03
N SER A 334 41.23 -21.03 21.31
CA SER A 334 40.41 -20.82 22.50
C SER A 334 40.17 -19.34 22.85
N THR A 335 38.92 -18.93 23.14
CA THR A 335 38.57 -18.13 24.34
C THR A 335 37.06 -17.88 24.50
N MET A 336 36.58 -18.08 25.74
CA MET A 336 35.42 -17.48 26.42
C MET A 336 34.01 -17.69 25.85
N LEU A 337 33.30 -18.63 26.47
CA LEU A 337 31.84 -18.79 26.42
C LEU A 337 31.11 -17.56 26.98
N THR A 338 30.61 -16.68 26.12
CA THR A 338 29.50 -15.79 26.47
C THR A 338 28.17 -16.47 26.14
N ARG A 339 27.42 -16.69 27.22
CA ARG A 339 26.04 -17.16 27.26
C ARG A 339 25.15 -16.30 26.35
N ILE A 340 24.86 -16.79 25.14
CA ILE A 340 23.88 -16.16 24.25
C ILE A 340 22.51 -16.25 24.94
N GLN A 341 22.06 -15.12 25.47
CA GLN A 341 20.68 -14.93 25.91
C GLN A 341 19.77 -15.06 24.67
N ARG A 342 18.73 -15.88 24.78
CA ARG A 342 17.67 -15.96 23.77
C ARG A 342 17.01 -14.58 23.65
N PRO A 343 16.80 -14.03 22.44
CA PRO A 343 16.04 -12.80 22.31
C PRO A 343 14.57 -13.06 22.71
N PRO A 344 13.88 -12.07 23.31
CA PRO A 344 12.48 -12.17 23.67
C PRO A 344 11.59 -12.30 22.41
N PRO A 345 10.35 -12.82 22.53
CA PRO A 345 9.44 -12.97 21.40
C PRO A 345 9.09 -11.59 20.82
N GLY A 346 9.58 -11.30 19.61
CA GLY A 346 9.38 -10.03 18.93
C GLY A 346 7.93 -9.85 18.45
N LEU A 347 7.43 -8.61 18.52
CA LEU A 347 6.20 -8.18 17.83
C LEU A 347 6.32 -8.48 16.33
N HIS A 348 5.46 -9.37 15.80
CA HIS A 348 5.30 -9.53 14.36
C HIS A 348 4.64 -8.29 13.76
N ARG A 349 5.33 -7.61 12.84
CA ARG A 349 4.73 -6.55 12.01
C ARG A 349 3.81 -7.21 10.97
N PHE A 350 2.65 -6.63 10.70
CA PHE A 350 1.68 -7.13 9.69
C PHE A 350 1.66 -6.15 8.51
N PHE A 351 1.59 -6.62 7.25
CA PHE A 351 1.34 -5.71 6.11
C PHE A 351 0.06 -4.94 6.35
N SER A 352 0.16 -3.65 6.62
CA SER A 352 -1.01 -2.84 6.91
C SER A 352 -0.73 -1.39 6.54
N THR A 353 -0.93 -1.02 5.27
CA THR A 353 -1.37 0.34 4.86
C THR A 353 -2.86 0.41 4.59
N SER A 354 -3.52 -0.71 4.35
CA SER A 354 -4.92 -0.83 4.73
C SER A 354 -4.90 -1.11 6.22
N ALA A 355 -5.48 -0.20 7.01
CA ALA A 355 -5.85 -0.45 8.39
C ALA A 355 -6.13 -1.93 8.57
N CYS A 356 -5.28 -2.64 9.33
CA CYS A 356 -5.74 -3.81 10.03
C CYS A 356 -7.08 -3.37 10.59
N ARG A 357 -8.16 -3.93 10.06
CA ARG A 357 -9.33 -4.17 10.88
C ARG A 357 -8.76 -5.04 12.01
N GLN A 358 -8.19 -4.39 13.05
CA GLN A 358 -8.73 -4.58 14.38
C GLN A 358 -10.21 -4.41 14.16
N GLY A 359 -10.84 -5.55 13.84
CA GLY A 359 -12.23 -5.61 13.47
C GLY A 359 -12.90 -4.94 14.64
N HIS A 360 -13.36 -3.72 14.39
CA HIS A 360 -14.04 -2.92 15.38
C HIS A 360 -13.18 -2.24 16.47
N ILE A 361 -12.10 -1.53 16.12
CA ILE A 361 -11.47 -0.58 17.06
C ILE A 361 -11.48 0.83 16.50
N SER A 362 -11.87 1.83 17.30
CA SER A 362 -11.84 3.23 16.91
C SER A 362 -10.53 3.86 17.40
N HIS A 363 -9.67 4.31 16.47
CA HIS A 363 -8.39 4.94 16.82
C HIS A 363 -8.56 6.21 17.68
N ILE A 364 -9.63 6.98 17.42
CA ILE A 364 -9.95 8.19 18.19
C ILE A 364 -10.48 7.81 19.59
N GLY A 365 -11.34 6.79 19.68
CA GLY A 365 -11.95 6.39 20.95
C GLY A 365 -10.99 5.63 21.87
N CYS A 366 -10.05 4.87 21.33
CA CYS A 366 -9.05 4.14 22.13
C CYS A 366 -7.93 5.03 22.66
N THR A 367 -7.83 6.28 22.18
CA THR A 367 -6.82 7.22 22.66
C THR A 367 -7.26 7.78 24.02
N PRO A 368 -6.50 7.53 25.10
CA PRO A 368 -6.87 8.03 26.43
C PRO A 368 -6.90 9.57 26.46
N ILE A 369 -7.69 10.11 27.37
CA ILE A 369 -7.81 11.55 27.62
C ILE A 369 -7.02 11.87 28.90
N VAL A 370 -6.04 12.77 28.78
CA VAL A 370 -5.31 13.30 29.94
C VAL A 370 -6.13 14.43 30.55
N VAL A 371 -6.43 14.30 31.83
CA VAL A 371 -7.24 15.28 32.58
C VAL A 371 -6.28 16.28 33.26
N PRO A 372 -6.36 17.59 32.95
CA PRO A 372 -5.55 18.60 33.62
C PRO A 372 -5.95 18.70 35.10
N PRO A 373 -5.04 19.11 36.00
CA PRO A 373 -5.29 19.15 37.44
C PRO A 373 -6.42 20.13 37.83
N GLU A 374 -6.74 21.09 36.96
CA GLU A 374 -7.79 22.09 37.16
C GLU A 374 -9.20 21.55 36.89
N ALA A 375 -9.32 20.40 36.22
CA ALA A 375 -10.59 19.82 35.83
C ALA A 375 -10.98 18.63 36.73
N VAL A 376 -12.19 18.66 37.26
CA VAL A 376 -12.78 17.57 38.06
C VAL A 376 -13.89 16.90 37.26
N LEU A 377 -13.80 15.58 37.12
CA LEU A 377 -14.78 14.75 36.42
C LEU A 377 -15.61 13.95 37.42
N THR A 378 -16.93 14.09 37.35
CA THR A 378 -17.89 13.30 38.14
C THR A 378 -18.75 12.45 37.19
N PRO A 379 -18.42 11.16 37.00
CA PRO A 379 -19.18 10.27 36.11
C PRO A 379 -20.49 9.83 36.78
N SER A 380 -21.60 9.93 36.04
CA SER A 380 -22.92 9.34 36.36
C SER A 380 -23.27 8.30 35.29
N SER A 381 -24.28 7.45 35.53
CA SER A 381 -24.69 6.38 34.62
C SER A 381 -25.22 6.88 33.27
N SER A 382 -25.71 8.11 33.21
CA SER A 382 -26.34 8.69 32.01
C SER A 382 -25.66 9.96 31.50
N GLU A 383 -24.77 10.55 32.29
CA GLU A 383 -24.06 11.78 31.93
C GLU A 383 -22.72 11.86 32.67
N ILE A 384 -21.78 12.63 32.12
CA ILE A 384 -20.53 12.99 32.81
C ILE A 384 -20.50 14.49 33.00
N THR A 385 -20.35 14.90 34.25
CA THR A 385 -20.23 16.31 34.62
C THR A 385 -18.76 16.68 34.74
N VAL A 386 -18.39 17.75 34.02
CA VAL A 386 -17.03 18.30 33.97
C VAL A 386 -17.05 19.66 34.66
N LYS A 387 -16.27 19.82 35.72
CA LYS A 387 -16.07 21.09 36.42
C LYS A 387 -14.68 21.62 36.13
N GLY A 388 -14.58 22.90 35.77
CA GLY A 388 -13.30 23.59 35.58
C GLY A 388 -13.41 25.07 35.98
N PRO A 389 -12.34 25.86 35.78
CA PRO A 389 -12.29 27.27 36.18
C PRO A 389 -13.35 28.14 35.48
N LEU A 390 -13.76 27.81 34.25
CA LEU A 390 -14.71 28.59 33.46
C LEU A 390 -16.19 28.21 33.69
N GLY A 391 -16.46 27.19 34.51
CA GLY A 391 -17.82 26.75 34.85
C GLY A 391 -17.98 25.23 34.89
N THR A 392 -19.22 24.79 34.72
CA THR A 392 -19.60 23.37 34.75
C THR A 392 -20.42 22.98 33.52
N THR A 393 -20.09 21.86 32.90
CA THR A 393 -20.81 21.32 31.73
C THR A 393 -21.16 19.85 31.95
N SER A 394 -22.34 19.43 31.50
CA SER A 394 -22.73 18.02 31.45
C SER A 394 -22.69 17.49 30.02
N VAL A 395 -22.08 16.32 29.82
CA VAL A 395 -22.05 15.60 28.55
C VAL A 395 -22.90 14.34 28.68
N PRO A 396 -23.95 14.17 27.85
CA PRO A 396 -24.80 12.98 27.89
C PRO A 396 -24.05 11.74 27.42
N LEU A 397 -24.22 10.63 28.14
CA LEU A 397 -23.63 9.33 27.81
C LEU A 397 -24.71 8.36 27.33
N LYS A 398 -24.34 7.50 26.39
CA LYS A 398 -25.21 6.39 25.99
C LYS A 398 -24.98 5.20 26.93
N PRO A 399 -26.00 4.36 27.19
CA PRO A 399 -25.92 3.28 28.18
C PRO A 399 -24.77 2.28 27.94
N PHE A 400 -24.42 2.04 26.68
CA PHE A 400 -23.39 1.09 26.27
C PHE A 400 -21.95 1.63 26.33
N VAL A 401 -21.74 2.87 26.81
CA VAL A 401 -20.41 3.49 26.92
C VAL A 401 -19.88 3.30 28.35
N GLN A 402 -18.67 2.75 28.46
CA GLN A 402 -18.01 2.50 29.72
C GLN A 402 -16.83 3.46 29.90
N LEU A 403 -16.77 4.11 31.07
CA LEU A 403 -15.68 5.01 31.44
C LEU A 403 -14.80 4.33 32.46
N THR A 404 -13.51 4.22 32.18
CA THR A 404 -12.53 3.60 33.07
C THR A 404 -11.41 4.59 33.37
N PHE A 405 -10.98 4.63 34.63
CA PHE A 405 -9.83 5.42 35.07
C PHE A 405 -8.65 4.47 35.35
N PRO A 406 -7.86 4.08 34.33
CA PRO A 406 -6.69 3.22 34.53
C PRO A 406 -5.63 3.86 35.43
N GLU A 407 -5.54 5.19 35.41
CA GLU A 407 -4.64 6.01 36.23
C GLU A 407 -5.43 7.20 36.79
N PRO A 408 -5.01 7.83 37.90
CA PRO A 408 -5.77 8.88 38.58
C PRO A 408 -6.03 10.15 37.74
N ARG A 409 -5.36 10.33 36.59
CA ARG A 409 -5.51 11.49 35.68
C ARG A 409 -5.72 11.12 34.22
N THR A 410 -5.97 9.85 33.94
CA THR A 410 -6.13 9.35 32.58
C THR A 410 -7.51 8.72 32.48
N LEU A 411 -8.37 9.28 31.63
CA LEU A 411 -9.69 8.75 31.34
C LEU A 411 -9.63 7.91 30.06
N SER A 412 -10.03 6.64 30.16
CA SER A 412 -10.25 5.76 29.03
C SER A 412 -11.74 5.61 28.77
N VAL A 413 -12.15 5.76 27.50
CA VAL A 413 -13.52 5.51 27.05
C VAL A 413 -13.52 4.17 26.32
N ALA A 414 -14.40 3.27 26.74
CA ALA A 414 -14.62 1.97 26.10
C ALA A 414 -16.10 1.81 25.76
N VAL A 415 -16.40 0.83 24.92
CA VAL A 415 -17.77 0.50 24.53
C VAL A 415 -17.95 -1.01 24.65
N GLU A 416 -19.12 -1.43 25.11
CA GLU A 416 -19.42 -2.84 25.45
C GLU A 416 -19.14 -3.81 24.30
N ASN A 417 -19.73 -3.55 23.13
CA ASN A 417 -19.65 -4.41 21.95
C ASN A 417 -19.18 -3.59 20.76
N SER A 418 -17.87 -3.57 20.55
CA SER A 418 -17.28 -2.85 19.43
C SER A 418 -17.76 -3.40 18.07
N SER A 419 -18.12 -4.69 17.99
CA SER A 419 -18.68 -5.34 16.80
C SER A 419 -19.89 -4.62 16.20
N MET A 420 -20.71 -3.98 17.03
CA MET A 420 -21.92 -3.29 16.61
C MET A 420 -21.61 -1.90 16.03
N LYS A 421 -22.21 -1.58 14.88
CA LYS A 421 -21.91 -0.34 14.12
C LYS A 421 -22.24 0.93 14.93
N GLU A 422 -23.40 0.98 15.58
CA GLU A 422 -23.84 2.15 16.37
C GLU A 422 -22.91 2.43 17.55
N GLN A 423 -22.58 1.38 18.29
CA GLN A 423 -21.64 1.41 19.41
C GLN A 423 -20.25 1.89 18.98
N ARG A 424 -19.73 1.37 17.86
CA ARG A 424 -18.45 1.79 17.28
C ARG A 424 -18.43 3.25 16.83
N GLN A 425 -19.53 3.74 16.26
CA GLN A 425 -19.66 5.15 15.84
C GLN A 425 -19.72 6.10 17.04
N MET A 426 -20.39 5.68 18.11
CA MET A 426 -20.53 6.47 19.31
C MET A 426 -19.21 6.55 20.10
N TRP A 427 -18.39 5.49 20.09
CA TRP A 427 -17.13 5.43 20.84
C TRP A 427 -16.23 6.67 20.64
N GLY A 428 -15.87 6.97 19.40
CA GLY A 428 -15.02 8.13 19.09
C GLY A 428 -15.73 9.47 19.33
N THR A 429 -17.04 9.51 19.12
CA THR A 429 -17.88 10.69 19.34
C THR A 429 -17.88 11.08 20.82
N THR A 430 -18.19 10.13 21.71
CA THR A 430 -18.24 10.38 23.16
C THR A 430 -16.88 10.79 23.71
N ARG A 431 -15.80 10.12 23.30
CA ARG A 431 -14.43 10.52 23.66
C ARG A 431 -14.15 11.98 23.27
N THR A 432 -14.53 12.36 22.05
CA THR A 432 -14.30 13.72 21.54
C THR A 432 -15.12 14.76 22.29
N LEU A 433 -16.39 14.46 22.61
CA LEU A 433 -17.24 15.35 23.40
C LEU A 433 -16.68 15.59 24.81
N ILE A 434 -16.22 14.53 25.49
CA ILE A 434 -15.61 14.65 26.81
C ILE A 434 -14.31 15.46 26.75
N SER A 435 -13.44 15.16 25.78
CA SER A 435 -12.19 15.91 25.59
C SER A 435 -12.45 17.39 25.31
N ASN A 436 -13.43 17.71 24.47
CA ASN A 436 -13.80 19.09 24.18
C ASN A 436 -14.40 19.79 25.41
N ALA A 437 -15.21 19.09 26.21
CA ALA A 437 -15.78 19.65 27.45
C ALA A 437 -14.68 19.99 28.46
N ILE A 438 -13.68 19.11 28.63
CA ILE A 438 -12.52 19.36 29.49
C ILE A 438 -11.74 20.60 29.01
N THR A 439 -11.34 20.64 27.74
CA THR A 439 -10.63 21.79 27.17
C THR A 439 -11.46 23.07 27.25
N GLY A 440 -12.78 22.98 27.01
CA GLY A 440 -13.71 24.11 27.06
C GLY A 440 -13.92 24.70 28.45
N MET A 441 -13.95 23.87 29.50
CA MET A 441 -14.07 24.32 30.90
C MET A 441 -12.74 24.79 31.50
N THR A 442 -11.61 24.37 30.92
CA THR A 442 -10.27 24.74 31.39
C THR A 442 -9.76 25.99 30.68
N GLN A 443 -9.65 25.94 29.35
CA GLN A 443 -9.04 26.99 28.53
C GLN A 443 -10.08 27.82 27.76
N GLY A 444 -11.22 27.22 27.41
CA GLY A 444 -12.19 27.81 26.50
C GLY A 444 -11.75 27.75 25.04
N PHE A 445 -12.68 28.01 24.11
CA PHE A 445 -12.40 28.01 22.68
C PHE A 445 -12.52 29.42 22.11
N SER A 446 -11.63 29.76 21.19
CA SER A 446 -11.67 31.02 20.45
C SER A 446 -11.39 30.78 18.98
N VAL A 447 -12.22 31.33 18.10
CA VAL A 447 -12.12 31.20 16.65
C VAL A 447 -12.15 32.60 16.03
N PRO A 448 -11.08 33.02 15.35
CA PRO A 448 -11.10 34.27 14.60
C PRO A 448 -11.89 34.09 13.29
N LEU A 449 -12.67 35.09 12.92
CA LEU A 449 -13.33 35.22 11.63
C LEU A 449 -12.68 36.36 10.85
N TYR A 450 -12.27 36.11 9.62
CA TYR A 450 -11.63 37.09 8.76
C TYR A 450 -12.57 37.54 7.64
N LEU A 451 -12.71 38.86 7.50
CA LEU A 451 -13.51 39.52 6.48
C LEU A 451 -12.60 39.95 5.34
N VAL A 452 -12.67 39.25 4.22
CA VAL A 452 -11.83 39.53 3.04
C VAL A 452 -12.70 40.11 1.93
N GLY A 453 -12.51 41.40 1.62
CA GLY A 453 -13.24 42.07 0.56
C GLY A 453 -13.08 43.59 0.63
N VAL A 454 -13.30 44.25 -0.50
CA VAL A 454 -13.24 45.73 -0.57
C VAL A 454 -14.45 46.29 0.19
N GLY A 455 -14.19 47.12 1.20
CA GLY A 455 -15.21 47.72 2.04
C GLY A 455 -15.84 46.78 3.07
N TYR A 456 -15.29 45.58 3.25
CA TYR A 456 -15.79 44.63 4.24
C TYR A 456 -15.35 45.04 5.64
N ARG A 457 -16.31 45.17 6.55
CA ARG A 457 -16.04 45.52 7.95
C ARG A 457 -17.16 45.07 8.86
N ALA A 458 -16.82 44.78 10.11
CA ALA A 458 -17.76 44.51 11.18
C ALA A 458 -17.56 45.51 12.32
N ALA A 459 -18.64 45.78 13.04
CA ALA A 459 -18.67 46.55 14.28
C ALA A 459 -19.62 45.85 15.25
N LEU A 460 -19.35 45.98 16.55
CA LEU A 460 -20.23 45.50 17.61
C LEU A 460 -21.17 46.63 18.00
N GLU A 461 -22.48 46.40 17.92
CA GLU A 461 -23.52 47.35 18.31
C GLU A 461 -24.46 46.73 19.35
N ASP A 462 -25.11 47.56 20.14
CA ASP A 462 -26.18 47.11 21.03
C ASP A 462 -27.46 46.83 20.24
N ASP A 463 -28.16 45.76 20.57
CA ASP A 463 -29.37 45.36 19.85
C ASP A 463 -30.60 46.12 20.40
N PRO A 464 -31.28 46.96 19.59
CA PRO A 464 -32.47 47.69 20.03
C PRO A 464 -33.66 46.78 20.37
N ARG A 465 -33.60 45.49 20.02
CA ARG A 465 -34.64 44.49 20.38
C ARG A 465 -34.49 43.93 21.79
N GLY A 466 -33.47 44.38 22.53
CA GLY A 466 -33.22 43.99 23.93
C GLY A 466 -32.72 42.55 24.09
N THR A 467 -32.51 42.15 25.34
CA THR A 467 -32.23 40.77 25.74
C THR A 467 -33.51 39.94 25.70
N THR A 468 -34.02 39.63 24.51
CA THR A 468 -34.99 38.54 24.37
C THR A 468 -34.29 37.21 24.70
N GLU A 469 -35.01 36.28 25.34
CA GLU A 469 -34.49 35.05 25.95
C GLU A 469 -33.38 34.37 25.11
N GLY A 470 -32.12 34.47 25.60
CA GLY A 470 -30.96 33.80 25.01
C GLY A 470 -29.96 34.68 24.25
N ASN A 471 -30.21 35.98 24.07
CA ASN A 471 -29.27 36.92 23.44
C ASN A 471 -28.47 37.75 24.45
N SER A 472 -27.24 38.14 24.11
CA SER A 472 -26.35 38.94 24.96
C SER A 472 -26.66 40.45 24.93
N GLY A 473 -27.78 40.85 24.31
CA GLY A 473 -28.13 42.27 24.07
C GLY A 473 -27.23 42.99 23.05
N LYS A 474 -26.29 42.27 22.42
CA LYS A 474 -25.37 42.80 21.41
C LYS A 474 -25.59 42.11 20.08
N ARG A 475 -25.36 42.85 19.00
CA ARG A 475 -25.42 42.37 17.62
C ARG A 475 -24.19 42.80 16.85
N LEU A 476 -23.80 41.97 15.90
CA LEU A 476 -22.73 42.27 14.96
C LEU A 476 -23.32 43.01 13.76
N ASN A 477 -22.88 44.24 13.53
CA ASN A 477 -23.18 45.00 12.32
C ASN A 477 -22.07 44.77 11.29
N MET A 478 -22.38 44.05 10.21
CA MET A 478 -21.43 43.70 9.15
C MET A 478 -21.78 44.37 7.83
N LYS A 479 -20.83 45.07 7.23
CA LYS A 479 -20.86 45.47 5.82
C LYS A 479 -20.08 44.44 5.02
N LEU A 480 -20.78 43.64 4.20
CA LEU A 480 -20.21 42.54 3.41
C LEU A 480 -20.33 42.78 1.88
N GLY A 481 -20.42 44.05 1.46
CA GLY A 481 -20.61 44.43 0.06
C GLY A 481 -22.05 44.28 -0.46
N PHE A 482 -23.02 44.08 0.43
CA PHE A 482 -24.44 44.27 0.12
C PHE A 482 -24.81 45.76 0.18
N SER A 483 -25.92 46.13 -0.46
CA SER A 483 -26.44 47.51 -0.43
C SER A 483 -26.88 47.96 0.97
N HIS A 484 -27.12 47.03 1.89
CA HIS A 484 -27.47 47.27 3.29
C HIS A 484 -26.54 46.49 4.22
N SER A 485 -26.47 46.89 5.49
CA SER A 485 -25.66 46.20 6.49
C SER A 485 -26.40 44.98 7.04
N VAL A 486 -25.66 43.93 7.38
CA VAL A 486 -26.18 42.68 7.92
C VAL A 486 -26.03 42.70 9.43
N PHE A 487 -27.15 42.53 10.15
CA PHE A 487 -27.17 42.47 11.61
C PHE A 487 -27.32 41.03 12.09
N VAL A 488 -26.40 40.58 12.95
CA VAL A 488 -26.41 39.22 13.51
C VAL A 488 -26.46 39.29 15.04
N PRO A 489 -27.54 38.85 15.70
CA PRO A 489 -27.62 38.85 17.15
C PRO A 489 -26.65 37.83 17.75
N ILE A 490 -25.99 38.19 18.84
CA ILE A 490 -25.02 37.34 19.53
C ILE A 490 -25.74 36.60 20.68
N PRO A 491 -25.67 35.26 20.73
CA PRO A 491 -26.21 34.48 21.85
C PRO A 491 -25.48 34.75 23.17
N ALA A 492 -26.17 34.64 24.31
CA ALA A 492 -25.62 34.95 25.64
C ALA A 492 -24.40 34.10 26.05
N HIS A 493 -24.31 32.87 25.55
CA HIS A 493 -23.20 31.95 25.83
C HIS A 493 -21.96 32.19 24.92
N ILE A 494 -22.04 33.14 23.99
CA ILE A 494 -20.96 33.48 23.05
C ILE A 494 -20.48 34.90 23.32
N LYS A 495 -19.17 35.07 23.44
CA LYS A 495 -18.52 36.38 23.54
C LYS A 495 -17.88 36.72 22.20
N ALA A 496 -18.31 37.82 21.58
CA ALA A 496 -17.74 38.30 20.33
C ALA A 496 -17.05 39.65 20.53
N GLU A 497 -15.83 39.77 20.04
CA GLU A 497 -15.00 40.97 20.08
C GLU A 497 -14.54 41.31 18.66
N VAL A 498 -14.40 42.61 18.37
CA VAL A 498 -13.95 43.08 17.04
C VAL A 498 -12.67 43.89 17.23
N PRO A 499 -11.51 43.24 17.38
CA PRO A 499 -10.24 43.94 17.57
C PRO A 499 -9.82 44.74 16.33
N LEU A 500 -10.18 44.27 15.14
CA LEU A 500 -10.00 44.97 13.88
C LEU A 500 -11.32 44.98 13.12
N PRO A 501 -11.64 46.03 12.34
CA PRO A 501 -12.85 46.04 11.52
C PRO A 501 -12.95 44.84 10.57
N THR A 502 -11.82 44.23 10.19
CA THR A 502 -11.75 43.06 9.31
C THR A 502 -11.58 41.72 10.05
N LYS A 503 -11.50 41.71 11.39
CA LYS A 503 -11.30 40.51 12.20
C LYS A 503 -12.25 40.49 13.39
N ILE A 504 -13.07 39.44 13.47
CA ILE A 504 -13.97 39.20 14.61
C ILE A 504 -13.42 38.03 15.41
N LEU A 505 -13.20 38.19 16.71
CA LEU A 505 -12.83 37.11 17.60
C LEU A 505 -14.08 36.60 18.31
N VAL A 506 -14.45 35.35 18.07
CA VAL A 506 -15.60 34.72 18.73
C VAL A 506 -15.06 33.69 19.73
N SER A 507 -15.48 33.80 20.99
CA SER A 507 -15.10 32.89 22.07
C SER A 507 -16.32 32.27 22.75
N CYS A 508 -16.19 31.01 23.13
CA CYS A 508 -17.23 30.25 23.82
C CYS A 508 -16.59 29.09 24.59
N THR A 509 -17.28 28.60 25.60
CA THR A 509 -16.88 27.40 26.34
C THR A 509 -17.24 26.11 25.62
N ASP A 510 -18.32 26.09 24.82
CA ASP A 510 -18.74 24.95 24.01
C ASP A 510 -18.28 25.11 22.55
N LYS A 511 -17.46 24.16 22.09
CA LYS A 511 -16.95 24.09 20.72
C LYS A 511 -18.07 23.94 19.68
N HIS A 512 -19.15 23.24 20.02
CA HIS A 512 -20.26 23.00 19.10
C HIS A 512 -21.04 24.29 18.82
N GLN A 513 -21.43 25.01 19.88
CA GLN A 513 -22.12 26.30 19.74
C GLN A 513 -21.24 27.35 19.06
N LEU A 514 -19.94 27.37 19.38
CA LEU A 514 -18.98 28.24 18.71
C LEU A 514 -18.93 28.01 17.20
N GLY A 515 -18.81 26.74 16.80
CA GLY A 515 -18.79 26.34 15.40
C GLY A 515 -20.10 26.66 14.68
N LEU A 516 -21.24 26.43 15.33
CA LEU A 516 -22.56 26.75 14.78
C LEU A 516 -22.70 28.25 14.50
N PHE A 517 -22.30 29.09 15.46
CA PHE A 517 -22.35 30.55 15.29
C PHE A 517 -21.37 31.03 14.22
N ALA A 518 -20.12 30.56 14.23
CA ALA A 518 -19.13 30.87 13.19
C ALA A 518 -19.62 30.48 11.79
N ALA A 519 -20.25 29.31 11.65
CA ALA A 519 -20.84 28.86 10.39
C ALA A 519 -22.03 29.73 9.96
N LYS A 520 -22.87 30.16 10.91
CA LYS A 520 -23.98 31.10 10.65
C LYS A 520 -23.44 32.43 10.13
N VAL A 521 -22.41 33.00 10.75
CA VAL A 521 -21.77 34.25 10.27
C VAL A 521 -21.16 34.05 8.87
N ARG A 522 -20.47 32.93 8.63
CA ARG A 522 -19.92 32.57 7.31
C ARG A 522 -20.99 32.42 6.22
N SER A 523 -22.19 31.97 6.58
CA SER A 523 -23.26 31.70 5.62
C SER A 523 -23.74 32.96 4.89
N TYR A 524 -23.66 34.14 5.52
CA TYR A 524 -24.05 35.41 4.90
C TYR A 524 -23.19 35.77 3.69
N ARG A 525 -21.89 35.46 3.72
CA ARG A 525 -20.99 35.65 2.58
C ARG A 525 -19.89 34.59 2.58
N ARG A 526 -20.19 33.44 1.98
CA ARG A 526 -19.22 32.36 1.77
C ARG A 526 -18.08 32.83 0.86
N PRO A 527 -16.82 32.42 1.10
CA PRO A 527 -15.75 32.90 0.26
C PRO A 527 -15.78 32.30 -1.14
N GLU A 528 -15.53 33.16 -2.13
CA GLU A 528 -15.67 32.82 -3.54
C GLU A 528 -14.42 32.11 -4.11
N PRO A 529 -14.58 31.23 -5.11
CA PRO A 529 -13.48 30.42 -5.64
C PRO A 529 -12.52 31.16 -6.59
N TYR A 530 -12.78 32.43 -6.93
CA TYR A 530 -11.97 33.17 -7.92
C TYR A 530 -11.08 34.25 -7.29
N LYS A 531 -11.65 35.20 -6.53
CA LYS A 531 -10.87 36.26 -5.87
C LYS A 531 -10.79 36.09 -4.35
N GLY A 532 -11.32 34.99 -3.81
CA GLY A 532 -11.25 34.69 -2.38
C GLY A 532 -11.99 35.70 -1.49
N LYS A 533 -12.91 36.51 -2.00
CA LYS A 533 -13.70 37.43 -1.19
C LYS A 533 -14.79 36.70 -0.40
N GLY A 534 -14.88 36.97 0.90
CA GLY A 534 -15.90 36.41 1.79
C GLY A 534 -15.45 36.40 3.25
N VAL A 535 -16.20 35.66 4.08
CA VAL A 535 -15.91 35.46 5.51
C VAL A 535 -15.21 34.10 5.70
N PHE A 536 -13.99 34.12 6.23
CA PHE A 536 -13.21 32.93 6.54
C PHE A 536 -13.29 32.61 8.03
N VAL A 537 -13.26 31.32 8.37
CA VAL A 537 -13.28 30.83 9.75
C VAL A 537 -11.91 30.24 10.08
N GLY A 538 -11.21 30.80 11.07
CA GLY A 538 -9.86 30.38 11.44
C GLY A 538 -8.89 30.53 10.27
N ASP A 539 -8.08 29.50 10.05
CA ASP A 539 -7.06 29.44 8.98
C ASP A 539 -7.57 28.69 7.72
N GLU A 540 -8.89 28.69 7.48
CA GLU A 540 -9.51 28.08 6.29
C GLU A 540 -8.88 28.65 5.00
N THR A 541 -8.37 27.78 4.14
CA THR A 541 -7.82 28.16 2.83
C THR A 541 -8.67 27.58 1.70
N ILE A 542 -8.98 28.37 0.67
CA ILE A 542 -9.79 27.95 -0.47
C ILE A 542 -8.91 27.80 -1.71
N ARG A 543 -9.14 26.71 -2.47
CA ARG A 543 -8.48 26.49 -3.75
C ARG A 543 -9.00 27.50 -4.78
N ILE A 544 -8.15 28.44 -5.16
CA ILE A 544 -8.47 29.47 -6.16
C ILE A 544 -8.44 28.85 -7.56
N LYS A 545 -9.51 29.07 -8.33
CA LYS A 545 -9.58 28.69 -9.75
C LYS A 545 -8.97 29.78 -10.62
N GLN A 546 -8.11 29.39 -11.56
CA GLN A 546 -7.58 30.31 -12.57
C GLN A 546 -8.70 30.77 -13.51
N VAL A 547 -8.72 32.06 -13.81
CA VAL A 547 -9.58 32.61 -14.85
C VAL A 547 -9.08 32.08 -16.19
N LYS A 548 -9.97 31.49 -17.01
CA LYS A 548 -9.62 31.13 -18.40
C LYS A 548 -9.23 32.43 -19.12
N LYS A 549 -7.95 32.55 -19.48
CA LYS A 549 -7.51 33.63 -20.39
C LYS A 549 -8.25 33.41 -21.71
N LYS A 550 -9.00 34.43 -22.14
CA LYS A 550 -9.63 34.49 -23.46
C LYS A 550 -8.61 34.95 -24.49
#